data_AF-A0A6N9TK12-F1
#
_entry.id   AF-A0A6N9TK12-F1
#
_cell.length_a   1.000
_cell.length_b   1.000
_cell.length_c   1.000
_cell.angle_alpha   90.00
_cell.angle_beta   90.00
_cell.angle_gamma   90.00
#
_symmetry.space_group_name_H-M   'P 1'
#
loop_
_entity.id
_entity.type
_entity.pdbx_description
1 polymer ?
#
loop_
_entity_poly.entity_id
_entity_poly.type
_entity_poly.pdbx_seq_one_letter_code
_entity_poly.pdbx_strand_id
1 'polypeptide(L)' 'MTETQSSVHLSCFIEAIALVKHEQCATRDELKALLEKKGYLDEVTSQTVEEVDPQLLVVS' A
#
# COMPACT_ATOMS: atom_id res chain seq x y z
N MET A 1 -14.39 -14.52 11.36
CA MET A 1 -14.05 -13.88 10.07
C MET A 1 -13.02 -12.79 10.30
N THR A 2 -11.81 -13.14 10.74
CA THR A 2 -10.74 -12.15 11.06
C THR A 2 -9.43 -12.51 10.37
N GLU A 3 -9.14 -13.80 10.18
CA GLU A 3 -7.92 -14.27 9.52
C GLU A 3 -7.81 -13.79 8.06
N THR A 4 -8.92 -13.79 7.31
CA THR A 4 -8.93 -13.40 5.89
C THR A 4 -8.68 -11.90 5.69
N GLN A 5 -9.21 -11.06 6.59
CA GLN A 5 -8.98 -9.62 6.55
C GLN A 5 -7.54 -9.28 6.93
N SER A 6 -7.00 -9.96 7.95
CA SER A 6 -5.61 -9.79 8.39
C SER A 6 -4.60 -10.22 7.32
N SER A 7 -4.87 -11.29 6.56
CA SER A 7 -3.98 -11.74 5.49
C SER A 7 -3.98 -10.80 4.28
N VAL A 8 -5.15 -10.25 3.91
CA VAL A 8 -5.26 -9.31 2.80
C VAL A 8 -4.55 -7.99 3.13
N HIS A 9 -4.71 -7.50 4.36
CA HIS A 9 -4.03 -6.30 4.82
C HIS A 9 -2.50 -6.47 4.81
N LEU A 10 -1.99 -7.60 5.31
CA LEU A 10 -0.54 -7.88 5.28
C LEU A 10 0.02 -7.97 3.86
N SER A 11 -0.68 -8.65 2.95
CA SER A 11 -0.27 -8.75 1.54
C SER A 11 -0.23 -7.37 0.87
N CYS A 12 -1.26 -6.55 1.11
CA CYS A 12 -1.34 -5.18 0.60
C CYS A 12 -0.16 -4.34 1.11
N PHE A 13 0.14 -4.44 2.41
CA PHE A 13 1.25 -3.72 3.04
C PHE A 13 2.61 -4.11 2.46
N ILE A 14 2.88 -5.40 2.26
CA ILE A 14 4.13 -5.86 1.65
C ILE A 14 4.30 -5.32 0.22
N GLU A 15 3.24 -5.37 -0.59
CA GLU A 15 3.30 -4.81 -1.94
C GLU A 15 3.46 -3.29 -1.93
N ALA A 16 2.84 -2.58 -0.99
CA ALA A 16 3.01 -1.15 -0.83
C ALA A 16 4.48 -0.78 -0.58
N ILE A 17 5.17 -1.49 0.32
CA ILE A 17 6.60 -1.30 0.57
C ILE A 17 7.45 -1.57 -0.68
N ALA A 18 7.11 -2.63 -1.44
CA ALA A 18 7.83 -2.95 -2.67
C ALA A 18 7.65 -1.86 -3.74
N LEU A 19 6.43 -1.36 -3.94
CA LEU A 19 6.12 -0.30 -4.89
C LEU A 19 6.88 0.98 -4.56
N VAL A 20 6.87 1.38 -3.29
CA VAL A 20 7.56 2.59 -2.84
C VAL A 20 9.08 2.48 -3.03
N LYS A 21 9.66 1.30 -2.78
CA LYS A 21 11.12 1.09 -2.92
C LYS A 21 11.60 0.91 -4.35
N HIS A 22 10.80 0.31 -5.23
CA HIS A 22 11.26 -0.15 -6.54
C HIS A 22 10.65 0.61 -7.73
N GLU A 23 9.42 1.11 -7.59
CA GLU A 23 8.67 1.72 -8.71
C GLU A 23 8.60 3.25 -8.63
N GLN A 24 9.37 3.89 -7.73
CA GLN A 24 9.38 5.35 -7.54
C GLN A 24 7.99 5.92 -7.27
N CYS A 25 7.22 5.26 -6.40
CA CYS A 25 5.95 5.81 -5.96
C CYS A 25 6.21 7.00 -5.03
N ALA A 26 5.85 8.21 -5.48
CA ALA A 26 6.22 9.46 -4.82
C ALA A 26 5.14 9.98 -3.85
N THR A 27 3.90 9.50 -3.98
CA THR A 27 2.77 10.02 -3.20
C THR A 27 1.84 8.92 -2.70
N ARG A 28 1.13 9.24 -1.63
CA ARG A 28 0.08 8.38 -1.04
C ARG A 28 -1.02 8.07 -2.06
N ASP A 29 -1.44 9.06 -2.84
CA ASP A 29 -2.50 8.90 -3.85
C ASP A 29 -2.06 7.97 -4.99
N GLU A 30 -0.82 8.10 -5.45
CA GLU A 30 -0.25 7.19 -6.45
C GLU A 30 -0.12 5.77 -5.90
N LEU A 31 0.35 5.61 -4.66
CA LEU A 31 0.47 4.31 -4.01
C LEU A 31 -0.90 3.63 -3.89
N LYS A 32 -1.91 4.38 -3.47
CA LYS A 32 -3.30 3.92 -3.38
C LYS A 32 -3.81 3.43 -4.73
N ALA A 33 -3.65 4.24 -5.78
CA ALA A 33 -4.11 3.91 -7.12
C ALA A 33 -3.43 2.64 -7.69
N LEU A 34 -2.13 2.44 -7.40
CA LEU A 34 -1.40 1.25 -7.81
C LEU A 34 -1.89 -0.02 -7.11
N LEU A 35 -2.18 0.07 -5.80
CA LEU A 35 -2.73 -1.06 -5.03
C LEU A 35 -4.17 -1.39 -5.48
N GLU A 36 -5.01 -0.40 -5.73
CA GLU A 36 -6.37 -0.62 -6.27
C GLU A 36 -6.33 -1.28 -7.65
N LYS A 37 -5.40 -0.86 -8.51
CA LYS A 37 -5.18 -1.49 -9.83
C LYS A 37 -4.74 -2.94 -9.73
N LYS A 38 -4.10 -3.34 -8.63
CA LYS A 38 -3.75 -4.74 -8.30
C LYS A 38 -4.92 -5.55 -7.74
N GLY A 39 -6.06 -4.91 -7.46
CA GLY A 39 -7.29 -5.56 -7.02
C GLY A 39 -7.56 -5.48 -5.51
N TYR A 40 -6.79 -4.68 -4.76
CA TYR A 40 -7.10 -4.41 -3.36
C TYR A 40 -8.29 -3.46 -3.23
N LEU A 41 -9.07 -3.65 -2.17
CA LEU A 41 -10.22 -2.82 -1.86
C LEU A 41 -9.80 -1.47 -1.29
N ASP A 42 -10.58 -0.43 -1.59
CA ASP A 42 -10.37 0.96 -1.14
C ASP A 42 -10.10 1.09 0.38
N GLU A 43 -10.82 0.34 1.21
CA GLU A 43 -10.62 0.34 2.67
C GLU A 43 -9.20 -0.14 3.05
N VAL A 44 -8.75 -1.24 2.43
CA VAL A 44 -7.45 -1.85 2.71
C VAL A 44 -6.32 -0.99 2.15
N THR A 45 -6.49 -0.43 0.95
CA THR A 45 -5.48 0.45 0.35
C THR A 45 -5.35 1.75 1.13
N SER A 46 -6.46 2.33 1.61
CA SER A 46 -6.45 3.54 2.42
C SER A 46 -5.73 3.32 3.75
N GLN A 47 -6.04 2.24 4.47
CA GLN A 47 -5.33 1.87 5.71
C GLN A 47 -3.84 1.61 5.46
N THR A 48 -3.53 0.83 4.43
CA THR A 48 -2.14 0.50 4.08
C THR A 48 -1.32 1.74 3.78
N VAL A 49 -1.83 2.64 2.94
CA VAL A 49 -1.17 3.90 2.60
C VAL A 49 -1.03 4.80 3.83
N GLU A 50 -1.97 4.71 4.77
CA GLU A 50 -1.90 5.42 6.04
C GLU A 50 -0.73 4.97 6.91
N GLU A 51 -0.55 3.65 7.01
CA GLU A 51 0.47 2.99 7.83
C GLU A 51 1.88 3.00 7.23
N VAL A 52 2.01 3.15 5.90
CA VAL A 52 3.31 3.24 5.24
C VAL A 52 4.04 4.50 5.71
N ASP A 53 5.29 4.31 6.19
CA ASP A 53 6.14 5.38 6.71
C ASP A 53 6.31 6.48 5.65
N PRO A 54 5.97 7.75 5.98
CA PRO A 54 6.18 8.87 5.07
C PRO A 54 7.61 8.98 4.53
N GLN A 55 8.63 8.57 5.27
CA GLN A 55 10.02 8.58 4.82
C GLN A 55 10.28 7.62 3.67
N LEU A 56 9.47 6.58 3.50
CA LEU A 56 9.57 5.69 2.33
C LEU A 56 9.12 6.42 1.07
N LEU A 57 8.13 7.31 1.16
CA LEU A 57 7.61 8.09 0.04
C LEU A 57 8.54 9.26 -0.36
N VAL A 58 9.57 9.54 0.45
CA VAL A 58 10.61 10.53 0.17
C VAL A 58 11.84 9.82 -0.38
N VAL A 59 11.73 9.22 -1.56
CA VAL A 59 12.90 8.89 -2.37
C VAL A 59 12.95 9.91 -3.51
N SER A 60 13.94 10.79 -3.41
CA SER A 60 14.21 11.92 -4.31
C SER A 60 14.68 11.49 -5.68
#